data_AF-A0AAJ0H8C9-F1
#
_entry.id   AF-A0AAJ0H8C9-F1
#
_cell.length_a   1.000
_cell.length_b   1.000
_cell.length_c   1.000
_cell.angle_alpha   90.00
_cell.angle_beta   90.00
_cell.angle_gamma   90.00
#
_symmetry.space_group_name_H-M   'P 1'
#
loop_
_entity.id
_entity.type
_entity.pdbx_description
1 polymer ?
#
loop_
_entity_poly.entity_id
_entity_poly.type
_entity_poly.pdbx_seq_one_letter_code
_entity_poly.pdbx_strand_id
1 'polypeptide(L)'
;MNLDIALDTSKTRVRRMVLHEFGHALGCSHEHSSPAAKIKWKENAVYDHYREMNRWDERTVDHNVLRVIQTTQYSPFDDKSIMIYRIPAKLTLDNFSVPEKPTELSSTDKSFIAMMYPPNDVWCNRCKGRIDTSNPNEGHKYCMIHSDYLCAGCYSNHRRRLVGKKRCWYHPNTPVR
;
A
#
# COMPACT_ATOMS: atom_id res chain seq x y z
N MET A 1 -6.23 8.10 -13.50
CA MET A 1 -6.54 6.75 -14.00
C MET A 1 -6.34 6.72 -15.50
N ASN A 2 -5.58 5.77 -16.05
CA ASN A 2 -5.44 5.59 -17.50
C ASN A 2 -5.41 4.11 -17.88
N LEU A 3 -6.54 3.61 -18.41
CA LEU A 3 -6.70 2.25 -18.91
C LEU A 3 -6.44 2.20 -20.43
N ASP A 4 -5.21 2.48 -20.84
CA ASP A 4 -4.74 2.29 -22.21
C ASP A 4 -4.55 0.79 -22.55
N ILE A 5 -5.65 0.10 -22.84
CA ILE A 5 -5.73 -1.33 -23.19
C ILE A 5 -6.24 -1.49 -24.63
N ALA A 6 -5.49 -2.20 -25.47
CA ALA A 6 -5.86 -2.59 -26.83
C ALA A 6 -5.95 -4.12 -26.99
N LEU A 7 -6.52 -4.60 -28.10
CA LEU A 7 -6.77 -6.04 -28.35
C LEU A 7 -5.49 -6.90 -28.36
N ASP A 8 -4.35 -6.31 -28.71
CA ASP A 8 -3.03 -6.94 -28.75
C ASP A 8 -2.22 -6.76 -27.45
N THR A 9 -2.79 -6.10 -26.45
CA THR A 9 -2.11 -5.86 -25.17
C THR A 9 -1.89 -7.19 -24.46
N SER A 10 -0.64 -7.47 -24.09
CA SER A 10 -0.29 -8.72 -23.42
C SER A 10 -1.09 -8.93 -22.12
N LYS A 11 -1.45 -10.18 -21.82
CA LYS A 11 -2.21 -10.53 -20.60
C LYS A 11 -1.55 -9.98 -19.32
N THR A 12 -0.22 -9.99 -19.26
CA THR A 12 0.56 -9.45 -18.14
C THR A 12 0.39 -7.94 -18.01
N ARG A 13 0.41 -7.18 -19.12
CA ARG A 13 0.19 -5.73 -19.10
C ARG A 13 -1.26 -5.41 -18.71
N VAL A 14 -2.24 -6.16 -19.22
CA VAL A 14 -3.66 -6.02 -18.82
C VAL A 14 -3.82 -6.28 -17.32
N ARG A 15 -3.31 -7.40 -16.80
CA ARG A 15 -3.38 -7.74 -15.37
C ARG A 15 -2.82 -6.62 -14.51
N ARG A 16 -1.62 -6.13 -14.83
CA ARG A 16 -1.00 -5.01 -14.12
C ARG A 16 -1.91 -3.79 -14.08
N MET A 17 -2.39 -3.36 -15.25
CA MET A 17 -3.19 -2.14 -15.38
C MET A 17 -4.50 -2.26 -14.61
N VAL A 18 -5.18 -3.40 -14.74
CA VAL A 18 -6.42 -3.66 -13.99
C VAL A 18 -6.14 -3.62 -12.49
N LEU A 19 -5.13 -4.34 -11.99
CA LEU A 19 -4.82 -4.33 -10.55
C LEU A 19 -4.46 -2.93 -10.02
N HIS A 20 -3.65 -2.17 -10.76
CA HIS A 20 -3.23 -0.81 -10.38
C HIS A 20 -4.41 0.16 -10.35
N GLU A 21 -5.22 0.19 -11.41
CA GLU A 21 -6.32 1.14 -11.53
C GLU A 21 -7.49 0.78 -10.60
N PHE A 22 -7.73 -0.51 -10.34
CA PHE A 22 -8.66 -0.91 -9.27
C PHE A 22 -8.11 -0.63 -7.88
N GLY A 23 -6.79 -0.64 -7.68
CA GLY A 23 -6.17 -0.12 -6.46
C GLY A 23 -6.56 1.34 -6.21
N HIS A 24 -6.51 2.20 -7.24
CA HIS A 24 -7.01 3.57 -7.15
C HIS A 24 -8.52 3.63 -6.85
N ALA A 25 -9.33 2.78 -7.48
CA ALA A 25 -10.76 2.70 -7.20
C ALA A 25 -11.06 2.32 -5.73
N LEU A 26 -10.19 1.52 -5.11
CA LEU A 26 -10.23 1.16 -3.69
C LEU A 26 -9.56 2.21 -2.77
N GLY A 27 -9.17 3.38 -3.30
CA GLY A 27 -8.58 4.47 -2.53
C GLY A 27 -7.07 4.40 -2.32
N CYS A 28 -6.36 3.43 -2.91
CA CYS A 28 -4.90 3.39 -2.86
C CYS A 28 -4.29 4.50 -3.69
N SER A 29 -3.26 5.14 -3.15
CA SER A 29 -2.45 6.13 -3.86
C SER A 29 -1.16 5.52 -4.40
N HIS A 30 -0.43 6.24 -5.25
CA HIS A 30 0.85 5.73 -5.74
C HIS A 30 1.86 5.57 -4.61
N GLU A 31 2.60 4.47 -4.65
CA GLU A 31 3.52 4.08 -3.57
C GLU A 31 4.70 5.06 -3.42
N HIS A 32 5.18 5.67 -4.51
CA HIS A 32 6.26 6.67 -4.46
C HIS A 32 5.85 7.96 -3.76
N SER A 33 4.55 8.24 -3.66
CA SER A 33 4.00 9.38 -2.92
C SER A 33 3.77 9.07 -1.44
N SER A 34 4.05 7.85 -0.98
CA SER A 34 3.93 7.46 0.43
C SER A 34 4.88 8.29 1.32
N PRO A 35 4.45 8.73 2.51
CA PRO A 35 5.36 9.30 3.53
C PRO A 35 6.55 8.39 3.86
N ALA A 36 6.42 7.08 3.67
CA ALA A 36 7.46 6.10 3.93
C ALA A 36 8.52 6.00 2.82
N ALA A 37 8.23 6.45 1.59
CA ALA A 37 9.09 6.22 0.42
C ALA A 37 10.44 6.93 0.52
N LYS A 38 10.45 8.18 1.03
CA LYS A 38 11.66 9.00 1.24
C LYS A 38 12.65 8.98 0.06
N ILE A 39 12.13 8.96 -1.17
CA ILE A 39 12.95 8.90 -2.39
C ILE A 39 13.71 10.21 -2.54
N LYS A 40 15.03 10.12 -2.73
CA LYS A 40 15.91 11.28 -2.94
C LYS A 40 15.91 11.67 -4.42
N TRP A 41 14.93 12.47 -4.82
CA TRP A 41 14.78 12.91 -6.21
C TRP A 41 15.90 13.85 -6.67
N LYS A 42 16.38 13.65 -7.91
CA LYS A 42 17.11 14.66 -8.68
C LYS A 42 16.08 15.53 -9.40
N GLU A 43 15.46 16.49 -8.72
CA GLU A 43 14.27 17.22 -9.19
C GLU A 43 14.41 17.77 -10.63
N ASN A 44 15.51 18.45 -10.96
CA ASN A 44 15.73 18.94 -12.33
C ASN A 44 15.69 17.81 -13.37
N ALA A 45 16.33 16.68 -13.09
CA ALA A 45 16.30 15.52 -13.98
C ALA A 45 14.90 14.89 -14.06
N VAL A 46 14.10 14.97 -12.99
CA VAL A 46 12.69 14.54 -13.00
C VAL A 46 11.87 15.44 -13.91
N TYR A 47 11.97 16.76 -13.77
CA TYR A 47 11.26 17.71 -14.64
C TYR A 47 11.63 17.52 -16.11
N ASP A 48 12.93 17.46 -16.42
CA ASP A 48 13.41 17.26 -17.80
C ASP A 48 12.90 15.93 -18.37
N HIS A 49 12.95 14.85 -17.59
CA HIS A 49 12.49 13.54 -18.03
C HIS A 49 11.01 13.51 -18.40
N TYR A 50 10.13 14.08 -17.56
CA TYR A 50 8.69 14.08 -17.81
C TYR A 50 8.26 15.15 -18.83
N ARG A 51 9.03 16.24 -18.96
CA ARG A 51 8.87 17.20 -20.05
C ARG A 51 9.16 16.55 -21.41
N GLU A 52 10.23 15.76 -21.52
CA GLU A 52 10.57 15.04 -22.76
C GLU A 52 9.58 13.90 -23.07
N MET A 53 9.28 13.07 -22.06
CA MET A 53 8.49 11.85 -22.26
C MET A 53 6.99 12.13 -22.45
N ASN A 54 6.44 13.08 -21.69
CA ASN A 54 5.00 13.27 -21.57
C ASN A 54 4.56 14.70 -21.89
N ARG A 55 5.50 15.62 -22.14
CA ARG A 55 5.23 17.06 -22.34
C ARG A 55 4.52 17.68 -21.14
N TRP A 56 4.79 17.16 -19.95
CA TRP A 56 4.24 17.69 -18.70
C TRP A 56 4.93 19.00 -18.31
N ASP A 57 4.15 19.93 -17.78
CA ASP A 57 4.68 21.11 -17.10
C ASP A 57 5.15 20.75 -15.68
N GLU A 58 5.91 21.66 -15.06
CA GLU A 58 6.48 21.44 -13.72
C GLU A 58 5.39 21.18 -12.68
N ARG A 59 4.27 21.92 -12.74
CA ARG A 59 3.12 21.73 -11.85
C ARG A 59 2.53 20.32 -11.94
N THR A 60 2.44 19.74 -13.14
CA THR A 60 1.96 18.38 -13.34
C THR A 60 2.94 17.37 -12.75
N VAL A 61 4.24 17.58 -12.93
CA VAL A 61 5.31 16.75 -12.35
C VAL A 61 5.27 16.82 -10.82
N ASP A 62 5.10 18.02 -10.25
CA ASP A 62 4.94 18.21 -8.81
C ASP A 62 3.79 17.37 -8.27
N HIS A 63 2.62 17.49 -8.91
CA HIS A 63 1.41 16.85 -8.43
C HIS A 63 1.44 15.31 -8.56
N ASN A 64 2.01 14.80 -9.65
CA ASN A 64 1.94 13.38 -10.01
C ASN A 64 3.16 12.58 -9.55
N VAL A 65 4.32 13.22 -9.41
CA VAL A 65 5.61 12.54 -9.17
C VAL A 65 6.22 12.97 -7.84
N LEU A 66 6.42 14.26 -7.61
CA LEU A 66 7.21 14.74 -6.46
C LEU A 66 6.38 14.88 -5.17
N ARG A 67 5.07 15.07 -5.29
CA ARG A 67 4.18 15.25 -4.13
C ARG A 67 4.16 13.99 -3.25
N VAL A 68 4.47 14.22 -1.97
CA VAL A 68 4.22 13.27 -0.87
C VAL A 68 2.81 13.52 -0.32
N ILE A 69 2.05 12.45 -0.15
CA ILE A 69 0.66 12.52 0.35
C ILE A 69 0.70 12.61 1.88
N GLN A 70 -0.12 13.50 2.45
CA GLN A 70 -0.29 13.60 3.89
C GLN A 70 -1.37 12.62 4.35
N THR A 71 -0.96 11.47 4.87
CA THR A 71 -1.86 10.45 5.46
C THR A 71 -1.21 9.80 6.67
N THR A 72 -2.02 9.35 7.63
CA THR A 72 -1.58 8.54 8.78
C THR A 72 -1.75 7.04 8.53
N GLN A 73 -2.50 6.66 7.50
CA GLN A 73 -2.75 5.27 7.12
C GLN A 73 -1.88 4.91 5.91
N TYR A 74 -0.73 4.30 6.17
CA TYR A 74 0.20 3.83 5.15
C TYR A 74 1.01 2.63 5.68
N SER A 75 1.46 1.75 4.79
CA SER A 75 2.40 0.67 5.09
C SER A 75 3.85 1.19 5.05
N PRO A 76 4.83 0.39 5.53
CA PRO A 76 6.22 0.59 5.10
C PRO A 76 6.32 0.64 3.58
N PHE A 77 7.31 1.38 3.06
CA PHE A 77 7.52 1.50 1.63
C PHE A 77 7.82 0.15 0.98
N ASP A 78 7.16 -0.13 -0.14
CA ASP A 78 7.29 -1.38 -0.91
C ASP A 78 7.57 -1.11 -2.39
N ASP A 79 8.82 -1.31 -2.81
CA ASP A 79 9.24 -1.16 -4.22
C ASP A 79 8.64 -2.22 -5.17
N LYS A 80 7.94 -3.23 -4.64
CA LYS A 80 7.21 -4.26 -5.39
C LYS A 80 5.70 -4.05 -5.37
N SER A 81 5.21 -3.00 -4.70
CA SER A 81 3.77 -2.70 -4.70
C SER A 81 3.26 -2.53 -6.12
N ILE A 82 2.06 -3.06 -6.41
CA ILE A 82 1.38 -2.82 -7.67
C ILE A 82 1.15 -1.31 -7.93
N MET A 83 1.17 -0.48 -6.88
CA MET A 83 0.95 0.96 -6.93
C MET A 83 2.22 1.78 -7.19
N ILE A 84 3.40 1.15 -7.32
CA ILE A 84 4.67 1.86 -7.57
C ILE A 84 4.81 2.30 -9.04
N TYR A 85 5.44 3.46 -9.25
CA TYR A 85 5.89 3.88 -10.56
C TYR A 85 7.21 3.23 -10.96
N ARG A 86 7.46 3.18 -12.27
CA ARG A 86 8.82 2.92 -12.76
C ARG A 86 9.68 4.13 -12.41
N ILE A 87 10.80 3.90 -11.73
CA ILE A 87 11.72 4.95 -11.29
C ILE A 87 13.11 4.63 -11.85
N PRO A 88 13.53 5.25 -12.97
CA PRO A 88 14.89 5.11 -13.47
C PRO A 88 15.94 5.67 -12.48
N ALA A 89 17.06 4.98 -12.31
CA ALA A 89 18.15 5.39 -11.41
C ALA A 89 18.69 6.81 -11.72
N LYS A 90 18.62 7.25 -12.98
CA LYS A 90 19.02 8.61 -13.39
C LYS A 90 18.22 9.72 -12.71
N LEU A 91 17.03 9.41 -12.18
CA LEU A 91 16.13 10.37 -11.53
C LEU A 91 16.37 10.49 -10.02
N THR A 92 17.28 9.70 -9.43
CA THR A 92 17.51 9.66 -7.98
C THR A 92 18.96 9.97 -7.64
N LEU A 93 19.18 10.57 -6.47
CA LEU A 93 20.50 11.01 -6.00
C LEU A 93 21.39 9.84 -5.59
N ASP A 94 20.80 8.76 -5.09
CA ASP A 94 21.49 7.57 -4.55
C ASP A 94 21.36 6.33 -5.42
N ASN A 95 21.02 6.50 -6.70
CA ASN A 95 20.81 5.42 -7.68
C ASN A 95 19.70 4.43 -7.30
N PHE A 96 18.81 4.77 -6.35
CA PHE A 96 17.59 4.01 -6.13
C PHE A 96 16.79 3.91 -7.43
N SER A 97 16.27 2.72 -7.74
CA SER A 97 15.50 2.52 -8.96
C SER A 97 14.47 1.40 -8.82
N VAL A 98 13.39 1.57 -9.58
CA VAL A 98 12.36 0.56 -9.83
C VAL A 98 12.35 0.36 -11.34
N PRO A 99 13.13 -0.59 -11.88
CA PRO A 99 13.42 -0.67 -13.31
C PRO A 99 12.22 -1.10 -14.14
N GLU A 100 11.35 -1.93 -13.56
CA GLU A 100 10.15 -2.47 -14.18
C GLU A 100 8.95 -2.30 -13.26
N LYS A 101 7.76 -2.18 -13.85
CA LYS A 101 6.52 -2.07 -13.06
C LYS A 101 6.09 -3.48 -12.61
N PRO A 102 5.77 -3.68 -11.33
CA PRO A 102 5.24 -4.97 -10.85
C PRO A 102 3.98 -5.37 -11.61
N THR A 103 3.74 -6.67 -11.75
CA THR A 103 2.62 -7.23 -12.52
C THR A 103 1.65 -8.03 -11.65
N GLU A 104 1.96 -8.15 -10.36
CA GLU A 104 1.19 -8.86 -9.34
C GLU A 104 1.13 -8.05 -8.05
N LEU A 105 0.15 -8.37 -7.19
CA LEU A 105 0.05 -7.80 -5.85
C LEU A 105 1.19 -8.32 -4.97
N SER A 106 1.92 -7.41 -4.33
CA SER A 106 2.92 -7.76 -3.33
C SER A 106 2.27 -8.34 -2.06
N SER A 107 3.09 -8.88 -1.14
CA SER A 107 2.60 -9.26 0.18
C SER A 107 2.07 -8.07 0.98
N THR A 108 2.68 -6.90 0.79
CA THR A 108 2.27 -5.64 1.44
C THR A 108 0.94 -5.16 0.89
N ASP A 109 0.74 -5.18 -0.43
CA ASP A 109 -0.53 -4.80 -1.06
C ASP A 109 -1.69 -5.64 -0.51
N LYS A 110 -1.52 -6.97 -0.49
CA LYS A 110 -2.53 -7.92 0.01
C LYS A 110 -2.84 -7.69 1.49
N SER A 111 -1.81 -7.47 2.30
CA SER A 111 -1.98 -7.27 3.74
C SER A 111 -2.61 -5.90 4.04
N PHE A 112 -2.18 -4.86 3.33
CA PHE A 112 -2.70 -3.50 3.48
C PHE A 112 -4.18 -3.44 3.11
N ILE A 113 -4.57 -3.96 1.94
CA ILE A 113 -5.97 -3.91 1.51
C ILE A 113 -6.88 -4.75 2.41
N ALA A 114 -6.40 -5.88 2.94
CA ALA A 114 -7.15 -6.68 3.90
C ALA A 114 -7.34 -5.98 5.26
N MET A 115 -6.43 -5.09 5.66
CA MET A 115 -6.63 -4.24 6.84
C MET A 115 -7.64 -3.11 6.59
N MET A 116 -7.64 -2.53 5.39
CA MET A 116 -8.58 -1.46 5.02
C MET A 116 -10.00 -1.99 4.77
N TYR A 117 -10.11 -3.19 4.23
CA TYR A 117 -11.37 -3.88 3.91
C TYR A 117 -11.36 -5.30 4.51
N PRO A 118 -11.51 -5.43 5.84
CA PRO A 118 -11.52 -6.72 6.50
C PRO A 118 -12.77 -7.53 6.10
N PRO A 119 -12.67 -8.87 6.00
CA PRO A 119 -13.85 -9.69 5.80
C PRO A 119 -14.73 -9.64 7.06
N ASN A 120 -16.04 -9.84 6.88
CA ASN A 120 -17.03 -9.78 7.97
C ASN A 120 -16.73 -10.74 9.13
N ASP A 121 -15.93 -11.79 8.91
CA ASP A 121 -15.53 -12.75 9.93
C ASP A 121 -14.02 -12.96 9.88
N VAL A 122 -13.31 -12.47 10.90
CA VAL A 122 -11.85 -12.61 11.04
C VAL A 122 -11.50 -13.43 12.28
N TRP A 123 -10.56 -14.36 12.13
CA TRP A 123 -9.97 -15.04 13.28
C TRP A 123 -8.93 -14.14 13.96
N CYS A 124 -9.19 -13.78 15.22
CA CYS A 124 -8.25 -13.02 16.03
C CYS A 124 -7.32 -13.96 16.81
N ASN A 125 -6.06 -14.03 16.39
CA ASN A 125 -5.04 -14.85 17.06
C ASN A 125 -4.79 -14.46 18.53
N ARG A 126 -5.08 -13.21 18.90
CA ARG A 126 -4.97 -12.68 20.27
C ARG A 126 -6.15 -13.12 21.15
N CYS A 127 -7.38 -12.96 20.66
CA CYS A 127 -8.59 -13.31 21.39
C CYS A 127 -8.94 -14.81 21.30
N LYS A 128 -8.28 -15.56 20.39
CA LYS A 128 -8.56 -16.97 20.10
C LYS A 128 -10.03 -17.21 19.74
N GLY A 129 -10.60 -16.31 18.94
CA GLY A 129 -12.00 -16.36 18.50
C GLY A 129 -12.22 -15.60 17.21
N ARG A 130 -13.38 -15.83 16.59
CA ARG A 130 -13.87 -15.07 15.44
C ARG A 130 -14.41 -13.72 15.89
N ILE A 131 -14.15 -12.67 15.11
CA ILE A 131 -14.66 -11.31 15.32
C ILE A 131 -15.53 -10.97 14.12
N ASP A 132 -16.77 -10.55 14.37
CA ASP A 132 -17.62 -9.96 13.35
C ASP A 132 -17.18 -8.51 13.09
N THR A 133 -16.53 -8.27 11.95
CA THR A 133 -16.04 -6.91 11.61
C THR A 133 -17.16 -6.01 11.07
N SER A 134 -18.31 -6.59 10.71
CA SER A 134 -19.49 -5.82 10.29
C SER A 134 -20.27 -5.26 11.48
N ASN A 135 -20.10 -5.86 12.67
CA ASN A 135 -20.70 -5.37 13.90
C ASN A 135 -19.83 -4.23 14.49
N PRO A 136 -20.30 -2.97 14.51
CA PRO A 136 -19.51 -1.85 15.02
C PRO A 136 -19.20 -1.95 16.52
N ASN A 137 -19.93 -2.79 17.26
CA ASN A 137 -19.73 -3.03 18.70
C ASN A 137 -18.72 -4.16 19.00
N GLU A 138 -18.40 -5.01 18.02
CA GLU A 138 -17.42 -6.10 18.15
C GLU A 138 -16.15 -5.85 17.32
N GLY A 139 -16.30 -5.24 16.15
CA GLY A 139 -15.28 -5.13 15.11
C GLY A 139 -14.32 -3.95 15.23
N HIS A 140 -14.69 -2.89 15.94
CA HIS A 140 -13.82 -1.73 16.09
C HIS A 140 -13.22 -1.69 17.49
N LYS A 141 -11.97 -2.14 17.60
CA LYS A 141 -10.89 -1.27 18.09
C LYS A 141 -9.49 -1.87 18.09
N TYR A 142 -9.27 -3.19 18.03
CA TYR A 142 -8.02 -3.67 18.63
C TYR A 142 -7.28 -4.91 18.12
N CYS A 143 -7.85 -5.75 17.26
CA CYS A 143 -7.12 -6.96 16.81
C CYS A 143 -6.44 -6.82 15.44
N MET A 144 -6.84 -5.86 14.61
CA MET A 144 -6.31 -5.71 13.25
C MET A 144 -5.10 -4.77 13.14
N ILE A 145 -4.70 -4.15 14.25
CA ILE A 145 -3.58 -3.21 14.23
C ILE A 145 -2.30 -3.99 14.54
N HIS A 146 -1.36 -3.88 13.59
CA HIS A 146 0.07 -4.18 13.69
C HIS A 146 0.53 -5.49 13.03
N SER A 147 0.71 -5.40 11.72
CA SER A 147 1.96 -5.83 11.09
C SER A 147 3.10 -4.97 11.67
N ASP A 148 3.75 -5.50 12.69
CA ASP A 148 5.08 -5.19 13.20
C ASP A 148 5.53 -3.78 13.68
N TYR A 149 4.79 -2.66 13.51
CA TYR A 149 5.43 -1.35 13.77
C TYR A 149 4.84 -0.35 14.77
N LEU A 150 3.68 -0.56 15.37
CA LEU A 150 3.25 0.25 16.52
C LEU A 150 2.55 -0.68 17.52
N CYS A 151 2.32 -0.26 18.75
CA CYS A 151 1.64 -1.10 19.74
C CYS A 151 0.60 -0.20 20.40
N ALA A 152 -0.54 -0.02 19.73
CA ALA A 152 -1.70 0.61 20.36
C ALA A 152 -2.38 -0.47 21.22
N GLY A 153 -2.12 -0.40 22.52
CA GLY A 153 -2.71 -1.29 23.51
C GLY A 153 -4.23 -1.30 23.41
N CYS A 154 -4.82 -2.48 23.61
CA CYS A 154 -6.26 -2.63 23.57
C CYS A 154 -6.94 -2.37 24.90
N TYR A 155 -7.67 -1.26 24.96
CA TYR A 155 -8.55 -0.90 26.08
C TYR A 155 -9.87 -1.65 25.95
N SER A 156 -9.98 -2.81 26.59
CA SER A 156 -11.28 -3.35 26.97
C SER A 156 -11.79 -2.58 28.19
N ASN A 157 -13.07 -2.24 28.21
CA ASN A 157 -13.71 -1.56 29.34
C ASN A 157 -13.87 -2.47 30.58
N HIS A 158 -13.22 -3.63 30.63
CA HIS A 158 -13.17 -4.47 31.83
C HIS A 158 -11.77 -5.08 32.04
N ARG A 159 -11.16 -4.64 33.14
CA ARG A 159 -9.97 -5.14 33.86
C ARG A 159 -8.60 -4.97 33.17
N ARG A 160 -7.85 -4.03 33.74
CA ARG A 160 -6.43 -3.76 33.53
C ARG A 160 -5.59 -5.00 33.85
N ARG A 161 -4.96 -5.61 32.84
CA ARG A 161 -3.72 -6.39 33.04
C ARG A 161 -2.94 -6.47 31.72
N LEU A 162 -1.79 -5.79 31.68
CA LEU A 162 -0.81 -5.94 30.60
C LEU A 162 -0.21 -7.35 30.73
N VAL A 163 -0.60 -8.26 29.84
CA VAL A 163 0.08 -9.55 29.69
C VAL A 163 1.07 -9.42 28.53
N GLY A 164 2.31 -9.84 28.76
CA GLY A 164 3.53 -9.44 28.04
C GLY A 164 3.55 -9.57 26.51
N LYS A 165 4.54 -8.88 25.93
CA LYS A 165 4.87 -8.81 24.49
C LYS A 165 4.82 -10.19 23.81
N LYS A 166 3.74 -10.49 23.07
CA LYS A 166 3.71 -11.56 22.06
C LYS A 166 3.38 -10.93 20.71
N ARG A 167 4.23 -11.17 19.71
CA ARG A 167 4.15 -10.65 18.33
C ARG A 167 2.85 -11.10 17.66
N CYS A 168 2.17 -10.16 16.98
CA CYS A 168 0.98 -10.42 16.18
C CYS A 168 1.41 -10.75 14.74
N TRP A 169 1.11 -11.95 14.26
CA TRP A 169 1.29 -12.31 12.86
C TRP A 169 -0.10 -12.47 12.21
N TYR A 170 -0.34 -11.71 11.14
CA TYR A 170 -1.32 -12.09 10.12
C TYR A 170 -0.61 -13.06 9.17
N HIS A 171 -1.03 -14.32 9.16
CA HIS A 171 -0.51 -15.30 8.21
C HIS A 171 -1.48 -15.39 7.03
N PRO A 172 -1.07 -15.03 5.79
CA PRO A 172 -1.95 -15.06 4.62
C PRO A 172 -2.37 -16.47 4.17
N ASN A 173 -1.96 -17.53 4.87
CA ASN A 173 -2.22 -18.94 4.51
C ASN A 173 -3.29 -19.60 5.39
N THR A 174 -4.13 -18.85 6.10
CA THR A 174 -5.28 -19.48 6.76
C THR A 174 -6.31 -19.86 5.69
N PRO A 175 -6.60 -21.16 5.47
CA PRO A 175 -7.56 -21.55 4.44
C PRO A 175 -8.94 -20.99 4.81
N VAL A 176 -9.53 -20.22 3.91
CA VAL A 176 -10.95 -19.89 3.94
C VAL A 176 -11.68 -21.20 3.68
N ARG A 177 -12.46 -21.67 4.65
CA ARG A 177 -13.48 -22.71 4.43
C ARG A 177 -14.76 -22.04 3.96
#